data_AF-A0A9W5VS05-F1
#
_entry.id   AF-A0A9W5VS05-F1
#
_cell.length_a   1.000
_cell.length_b   1.000
_cell.length_c   1.000
_cell.angle_alpha   90.00
_cell.angle_beta   90.00
_cell.angle_gamma   90.00
#
_symmetry.space_group_name_H-M   'P 1'
#
loop_
_entity.id
_entity.type
_entity.pdbx_description
1 polymer ?
#
loop_
_entity_poly.entity_id
_entity_poly.type
_entity_poly.pdbx_seq_one_letter_code
_entity_poly.pdbx_strand_id
1 'polypeptide(L)' 'FLRQNSQRLTLIFLPPYSPNLNLLERIWKWLKESVISNRFHASQEEIRASVVSFLEYIAQCPEKVLQRLGVEQLLKY' A
#
# COMPACT_ATOMS: atom_id res chain seq x y z
N PHE A 1 23.19 1.19 -13.65
CA PHE A 1 21.71 1.35 -13.63
C PHE A 1 21.24 2.69 -13.04
N LEU A 2 21.34 2.94 -11.72
CA LEU A 2 20.76 4.15 -11.09
C LEU A 2 21.36 5.46 -11.64
N ARG A 3 22.69 5.53 -11.76
CA ARG A 3 23.38 6.69 -12.36
C ARG A 3 23.02 6.93 -13.82
N GLN A 4 22.69 5.87 -14.57
CA GLN A 4 22.30 5.96 -15.99
C GLN A 4 20.86 6.44 -16.17
N ASN A 5 20.02 6.38 -15.13
CA ASN A 5 18.60 6.74 -15.17
C ASN A 5 18.26 7.90 -14.22
N SER A 6 19.25 8.69 -13.81
CA SER A 6 19.09 9.78 -12.84
C SER A 6 18.10 10.86 -13.27
N GLN A 7 17.83 11.00 -14.57
CA GLN A 7 16.84 11.94 -15.11
C GLN A 7 15.40 11.41 -15.09
N ARG A 8 15.22 10.10 -14.88
CA ARG A 8 13.90 9.42 -14.92
C ARG A 8 13.49 8.80 -13.60
N LEU A 9 14.44 8.60 -12.68
CA LEU A 9 14.22 7.99 -11.38
C LEU A 9 14.66 8.95 -10.27
N THR A 10 13.71 9.33 -9.43
CA THR A 10 13.98 10.08 -8.20
C THR A 10 14.05 9.11 -7.04
N LEU A 11 15.19 9.07 -6.35
CA LEU A 11 15.34 8.29 -5.13
C LEU A 11 14.84 9.11 -3.95
N ILE A 12 13.87 8.57 -3.22
CA ILE A 12 13.36 9.15 -2.00
C ILE A 12 14.06 8.46 -0.83
N PHE A 13 14.78 9.23 -0.02
CA PHE A 13 15.45 8.70 1.16
C PHE A 13 14.41 8.35 2.24
N LEU A 14 14.55 7.16 2.81
CA LEU A 14 13.78 6.69 3.96
C LEU A 14 14.76 6.33 5.09
N PRO A 15 14.64 6.91 6.29
CA PRO A 15 15.49 6.53 7.40
C PRO A 15 15.28 5.05 7.78
N PRO A 16 16.32 4.39 8.32
CA PRO A 16 16.19 3.01 8.80
C PRO A 16 15.03 2.86 9.80
N TYR A 17 14.41 1.68 9.81
CA TYR A 17 13.35 1.30 10.75
C TYR A 17 12.19 2.30 10.84
N SER A 18 11.87 2.99 9.74
CA SER A 18 10.82 4.01 9.70
C SER A 18 9.61 3.58 8.88
N PRO A 19 8.92 2.46 9.24
CA PRO A 19 7.77 1.97 8.49
C PRO A 19 6.61 2.97 8.47
N ASN A 20 6.51 3.84 9.49
CA ASN A 20 5.50 4.90 9.56
C ASN A 20 5.63 5.95 8.45
N LEU A 21 6.85 6.13 7.90
CA LEU A 21 7.14 7.05 6.79
C LEU A 21 6.99 6.37 5.43
N ASN A 22 6.97 5.04 5.38
CA ASN A 22 6.70 4.30 4.16
C ASN A 22 5.18 4.17 3.94
N LEU A 23 4.62 5.01 3.06
CA LEU A 23 3.18 4.98 2.72
C LEU A 23 2.71 3.61 2.24
N LEU A 24 3.61 2.83 1.61
CA LEU A 24 3.28 1.50 1.12
C LEU A 24 2.91 0.54 2.27
N GLU A 25 3.51 0.68 3.45
CA GLU A 25 3.16 -0.12 4.64
C GLU A 25 1.69 0.08 5.06
N ARG A 26 1.16 1.29 4.88
CA ARG A 26 -0.25 1.60 5.18
C ARG A 26 -1.18 0.93 4.19
N ILE A 27 -0.83 0.93 2.91
CA ILE A 27 -1.57 0.19 1.88
C ILE A 27 -1.51 -1.32 2.15
N TRP A 28 -0.35 -1.85 2.53
CA TRP A 28 -0.21 -3.26 2.92
C TRP A 28 -1.07 -3.64 4.12
N LYS A 29 -1.14 -2.79 5.14
CA LYS A 29 -2.05 -2.97 6.28
C LYS A 29 -3.50 -3.00 5.82
N TRP A 30 -3.91 -2.07 4.96
CA TRP A 30 -5.28 -2.03 4.44
C TRP A 30 -5.62 -3.26 3.58
N LEU A 31 -4.68 -3.72 2.76
CA LEU A 31 -4.81 -4.96 2.00
C LEU A 31 -5.04 -6.15 2.94
N LYS A 32 -4.23 -6.29 4.00
CA LYS A 32 -4.38 -7.36 4.98
C LYS A 32 -5.74 -7.30 5.68
N GLU A 33 -6.17 -6.12 6.12
CA GLU A 33 -7.48 -5.90 6.74
C GLU A 33 -8.65 -6.26 5.80
N SER A 34 -8.51 -5.97 4.51
CA SER A 34 -9.62 -6.09 3.54
C SER A 34 -9.70 -7.48 2.87
N VAL A 35 -8.54 -8.06 2.54
CA VAL A 35 -8.42 -9.26 1.71
C VAL A 35 -8.09 -10.51 2.53
N ILE A 36 -7.31 -10.37 3.60
CA ILE A 36 -6.74 -11.50 4.33
C ILE A 36 -7.45 -11.74 5.67
N SER A 37 -7.77 -10.67 6.40
CA SER A 37 -8.36 -10.76 7.72
C SER A 37 -9.74 -11.42 7.66
N ASN A 38 -9.94 -12.46 8.47
CA ASN A 38 -11.21 -13.18 8.61
C ASN A 38 -11.80 -13.72 7.30
N ARG A 39 -10.98 -14.00 6.28
CA ARG A 39 -11.40 -14.61 5.03
C ARG A 39 -10.63 -15.90 4.79
N PHE A 40 -11.36 -16.95 4.39
CA PHE A 40 -10.75 -18.20 3.94
C PHE A 40 -10.59 -18.15 2.42
N HIS A 41 -9.41 -18.54 1.95
CA HIS A 41 -9.09 -18.73 0.54
C HIS A 41 -8.67 -20.18 0.36
N ALA A 42 -9.34 -20.91 -0.51
CA ALA A 42 -9.11 -22.34 -0.72
C ALA A 42 -7.82 -22.62 -1.50
N SER A 43 -7.34 -21.63 -2.25
CA SER A 43 -6.13 -21.75 -3.07
C SER A 43 -5.35 -20.44 -3.15
N GLN A 44 -4.11 -20.53 -3.62
CA GLN A 44 -3.27 -19.35 -3.86
C GLN A 44 -3.83 -18.46 -4.98
N GLU A 45 -4.51 -19.06 -5.95
CA GLU A 45 -5.18 -18.37 -7.05
C GLU A 45 -6.31 -17.46 -6.55
N GLU A 46 -7.09 -17.92 -5.57
CA GLU A 46 -8.15 -17.12 -4.94
C GLU A 46 -7.58 -15.91 -4.17
N ILE A 47 -6.46 -16.11 -3.45
CA ILE A 47 -5.75 -15.01 -2.80
C ILE A 47 -5.29 -14.00 -3.83
N ARG A 48 -4.68 -14.46 -4.93
CA ARG A 48 -4.17 -13.59 -6.00
C ARG A 48 -5.31 -12.80 -6.63
N ALA A 49 -6.42 -13.45 -6.96
CA ALA A 49 -7.60 -12.80 -7.52
C ALA A 49 -8.16 -11.72 -6.59
N SER A 50 -8.26 -12.02 -5.29
CA SER A 50 -8.75 -11.09 -4.28
C SER A 50 -7.81 -9.89 -4.07
N VAL A 51 -6.49 -10.11 -4.14
CA VAL A 51 -5.50 -9.03 -4.11
C VAL A 51 -5.61 -8.14 -5.34
N VAL A 52 -5.74 -8.72 -6.54
CA VAL A 52 -5.89 -7.94 -7.79
C VAL A 52 -7.17 -7.10 -7.74
N SER A 53 -8.30 -7.70 -7.34
CA SER A 53 -9.57 -6.99 -7.20
C SER A 53 -9.48 -5.83 -6.19
N PHE A 54 -8.77 -6.02 -5.07
CA PHE A 54 -8.51 -4.94 -4.13
C PHE A 54 -7.66 -3.81 -4.74
N LEU A 55 -6.62 -4.14 -5.51
CA LEU A 55 -5.77 -3.15 -6.17
C LEU A 55 -6.55 -2.34 -7.23
N GLU A 56 -7.42 -3.01 -8.00
CA GLU A 56 -8.32 -2.36 -8.97
C GLU A 56 -9.30 -1.42 -8.26
N TYR A 57 -9.88 -1.86 -7.14
CA TYR A 57 -10.78 -1.05 -6.32
C TYR A 57 -10.11 0.25 -5.83
N ILE A 58 -8.91 0.16 -5.24
CA ILE A 58 -8.23 1.36 -4.74
C ILE A 58 -7.76 2.28 -5.87
N ALA A 59 -7.42 1.73 -7.04
CA ALA A 59 -7.04 2.51 -8.21
C ALA A 59 -8.22 3.34 -8.75
N GLN A 60 -9.45 2.84 -8.63
CA GLN A 60 -10.67 3.54 -9.03
C GLN A 60 -11.12 4.60 -8.02
N CYS A 61 -10.58 4.60 -6.80
CA CYS A 61 -11.05 5.44 -5.69
C CYS A 61 -9.91 6.22 -5.01
N PRO A 62 -9.20 7.12 -5.71
CA PRO A 62 -8.05 7.85 -5.17
C PRO A 62 -8.40 8.69 -3.94
N GLU A 63 -9.61 9.25 -3.85
CA GLU A 63 -10.04 10.04 -2.68
C GLU A 63 -10.09 9.21 -1.40
N LYS A 64 -10.59 7.97 -1.47
CA LYS A 64 -10.62 7.05 -0.32
C LYS A 64 -9.22 6.65 0.11
N VAL A 65 -8.31 6.46 -0.86
CA VAL A 65 -6.90 6.20 -0.59
C VAL A 65 -6.30 7.38 0.16
N LEU A 66 -6.48 8.61 -0.33
CA LEU A 66 -5.98 9.82 0.32
C LEU A 66 -6.56 10.01 1.73
N GLN A 67 -7.87 9.80 1.91
CA GLN A 67 -8.51 9.87 3.23
C GLN A 67 -7.88 8.86 4.19
N ARG A 68 -7.75 7.59 3.78
CA ARG A 68 -7.17 6.53 4.62
C ARG A 68 -5.71 6.80 4.95
N LEU A 69 -4.93 7.33 4.00
CA LEU A 69 -3.52 7.69 4.21
C LEU A 69 -3.36 8.93 5.10
N GLY A 70 -4.24 9.92 4.98
CA GLY A 70 -4.20 11.17 5.76
C GLY A 70 -4.65 11.03 7.21
N VAL A 71 -5.64 10.18 7.50
CA VAL A 71 -6.21 10.02 8.85
C VAL A 71 -5.18 9.48 9.87
N GLU A 72 -4.22 8.64 9.46
CA GLU A 72 -3.18 8.14 10.37
C GLU A 72 -2.12 9.19 10.76
N GLN A 73 -2.04 10.35 10.09
CA GLN A 73 -1.16 11.45 10.50
C GLN A 73 -1.76 12.33 11.60
N LEU A 74 -3.09 12.40 11.71
CA LEU A 74 -3.79 13.26 12.66
C LEU A 74 -4.03 12.61 14.02
N LEU A 75 -3.91 11.28 14.14
CA LEU A 75 -4.15 10.54 15.38
C LEU A 75 -2.86 10.25 16.18
N LYS A 76 -1.72 10.83 15.78
CA LYS A 76 -0.43 10.69 16.47
C LYS A 76 0.14 12.00 17.02
N TYR A 77 -0.66 13.07 17.06
CA TYR A 77 -0.36 14.34 17.72
C TYR A 77 -1.56 14.83 18.51
#